data_AF-A0A0F8WQA6-F1
#
_entry.id   AF-A0A0F8WQA6-F1
#
_cell.length_a   1.000
_cell.length_b   1.000
_cell.length_c   1.000
_cell.angle_alpha   90.00
_cell.angle_beta   90.00
_cell.angle_gamma   90.00
#
_symmetry.space_group_name_H-M   'P 1'
#
loop_
_entity.id
_entity.type
_entity.pdbx_description
1 polymer ?
#
loop_
_entity_poly.entity_id
_entity_poly.type
_entity_poly.pdbx_seq_one_letter_code
_entity_poly.pdbx_strand_id
1 'polypeptide(L)'
;MKSFEERLTSLEEVTEKLKAGKVSLEEALSLFEQGMKLSRGLEKELSYKHKLSVRVWRHRQNRMINVLRMKKDRGGKIENLLKL
;
A
#
# COMPACT_ATOMS: atom_id res chain seq x y z
N MET A 1 -13.98 9.93 -8.37
CA MET A 1 -13.66 9.11 -7.18
C MET A 1 -13.05 10.05 -6.16
N LYS A 2 -13.53 10.09 -4.91
CA LYS A 2 -12.93 10.94 -3.87
C LYS A 2 -11.49 10.50 -3.58
N SER A 3 -10.61 11.45 -3.25
CA SER A 3 -9.21 11.18 -2.91
C SER A 3 -9.10 10.44 -1.56
N PHE A 4 -7.90 9.93 -1.24
CA PHE A 4 -7.64 9.35 0.07
C PHE A 4 -7.83 10.37 1.20
N GLU A 5 -7.26 11.56 1.03
CA GLU A 5 -7.33 12.67 1.99
C GLU A 5 -8.78 13.13 2.20
N GLU A 6 -9.56 13.29 1.13
CA GLU A 6 -10.98 13.68 1.23
C GLU A 6 -11.82 12.67 2.03
N ARG A 7 -11.54 11.37 1.86
CA ARG A 7 -12.24 10.32 2.61
C ARG A 7 -11.75 10.22 4.06
N LEU A 8 -10.49 10.55 4.33
CA LEU A 8 -9.96 10.63 5.68
C LEU A 8 -10.61 11.80 6.43
N THR A 9 -10.67 12.99 5.83
CA THR A 9 -11.39 14.15 6.38
C THR A 9 -12.86 13.82 6.62
N SER A 10 -13.53 13.14 5.66
CA SER A 10 -14.92 12.70 5.85
C SER A 10 -15.08 11.75 7.06
N LEU A 11 -14.09 10.89 7.33
CA LEU A 11 -14.11 10.00 8.50
C LEU A 11 -13.93 10.80 9.80
N GLU A 12 -13.01 11.76 9.82
CA GLU A 12 -12.79 12.65 10.97
C GLU A 12 -14.07 13.42 11.30
N GLU A 13 -14.73 14.02 10.31
CA GLU A 13 -16.01 14.72 10.50
C GLU A 13 -17.10 13.81 11.08
N VAL A 14 -17.21 12.57 10.59
CA VAL A 14 -18.16 11.58 11.12
C VAL A 14 -17.84 11.26 12.58
N THR A 15 -16.57 11.06 12.93
CA THR A 15 -16.17 10.77 14.31
C THR A 15 -16.41 11.95 15.25
N GLU A 16 -16.17 13.18 14.81
CA GLU A 16 -16.44 14.38 15.61
C GLU A 16 -17.94 14.57 15.84
N LYS A 17 -18.79 14.35 14.82
CA LYS A 17 -20.26 14.37 14.98
C LYS A 17 -20.76 13.32 15.97
N LEU A 18 -20.20 12.11 15.93
CA LEU A 18 -20.55 11.04 16.88
C LEU A 18 -20.11 11.39 18.31
N LYS A 19 -18.89 11.92 18.50
CA LYS A 19 -18.38 12.33 19.82
C LYS A 19 -19.16 13.49 20.43
N ALA A 20 -19.65 14.41 19.59
CA ALA A 20 -20.42 15.56 20.05
C ALA A 20 -21.73 15.15 20.75
N GLY A 21 -22.27 13.95 20.45
CA GLY A 21 -23.45 13.40 21.14
C GLY A 21 -24.74 14.17 20.92
N LYS A 22 -24.78 15.10 19.94
CA LYS A 22 -25.95 15.95 19.62
C LYS A 22 -26.83 15.38 18.50
N VAL A 23 -26.64 14.11 18.14
CA VAL A 23 -27.35 13.41 17.06
C VAL A 23 -28.35 12.43 17.63
N SER A 24 -29.43 12.17 16.91
CA SER A 24 -30.40 11.13 17.32
C SER A 24 -29.76 9.74 17.26
N LEU A 25 -30.41 8.74 17.86
CA LEU A 25 -29.93 7.35 17.79
C LEU A 25 -29.85 6.84 16.34
N GLU A 26 -30.85 7.15 15.52
CA GLU A 26 -30.89 6.74 14.11
C GLU A 26 -29.81 7.43 13.28
N GLU A 27 -29.57 8.72 13.53
CA GLU A 27 -28.46 9.45 12.92
C GLU A 27 -27.11 8.90 13.37
N ALA A 28 -26.96 8.60 14.66
CA ALA A 28 -25.75 7.99 15.20
C ALA A 28 -25.46 6.63 14.56
N LEU A 29 -26.49 5.78 14.37
CA LEU A 29 -26.35 4.51 13.68
C LEU A 29 -25.93 4.70 12.22
N SER A 30 -26.54 5.64 11.51
CA SER A 30 -26.17 5.96 10.12
C SER A 30 -24.73 6.47 10.01
N LEU A 31 -24.34 7.40 10.89
CA LEU A 31 -22.97 7.92 10.96
C LEU A 31 -21.96 6.82 11.30
N PHE A 32 -22.30 5.92 12.22
CA PHE A 32 -21.45 4.79 12.59
C PHE A 32 -21.24 3.84 11.40
N GLU A 33 -22.29 3.48 10.67
CA GLU A 33 -22.17 2.67 9.46
C GLU A 33 -21.33 3.35 8.37
N GLN A 34 -21.52 4.67 8.18
CA GLN A 34 -20.73 5.45 7.25
C GLN A 34 -19.25 5.48 7.65
N GLY A 35 -18.96 5.72 8.93
CA GLY A 35 -17.61 5.67 9.47
C GLY A 35 -16.96 4.29 9.27
N MET A 36 -17.68 3.21 9.54
CA MET A 36 -17.22 1.83 9.30
C MET A 36 -16.88 1.56 7.83
N LYS A 37 -17.72 2.03 6.90
CA LYS A 37 -17.46 1.90 5.46
C LYS A 37 -16.22 2.69 5.04
N LEU A 38 -16.07 3.93 5.52
CA LEU A 38 -14.91 4.78 5.24
C LEU A 38 -13.61 4.15 5.77
N SER A 39 -13.58 3.74 7.04
CA SER A 39 -12.41 3.10 7.67
C SER A 39 -11.95 1.85 6.91
N ARG A 40 -12.88 0.94 6.58
CA ARG A 40 -12.57 -0.27 5.80
C ARG A 40 -12.06 0.06 4.39
N GLY A 41 -12.58 1.11 3.77
CA GLY A 41 -12.12 1.57 2.46
C GLY A 41 -10.69 2.09 2.50
N LEU A 42 -10.38 2.93 3.48
CA LEU A 42 -9.04 3.52 3.68
C LEU A 42 -8.01 2.43 4.01
N GLU A 43 -8.35 1.48 4.88
CA GLU A 43 -7.48 0.35 5.24
C GLU A 43 -7.11 -0.50 4.02
N LYS A 44 -8.10 -0.83 3.18
CA LYS A 44 -7.86 -1.60 1.94
C LYS A 44 -6.95 -0.87 0.98
N GLU A 45 -7.14 0.43 0.79
CA GLU A 45 -6.27 1.21 -0.09
C GLU A 45 -4.84 1.27 0.44
N LEU A 46 -4.67 1.49 1.75
CA LEU A 46 -3.34 1.52 2.38
C LEU A 46 -2.62 0.18 2.22
N SER A 47 -3.32 -0.92 2.50
CA SER A 47 -2.82 -2.29 2.33
C SER A 47 -2.43 -2.59 0.88
N TYR A 48 -3.24 -2.15 -0.08
CA TYR A 48 -2.94 -2.31 -1.50
C TYR A 48 -1.69 -1.53 -1.91
N LYS A 49 -1.57 -0.24 -1.52
CA LYS A 49 -0.38 0.57 -1.79
C LYS A 49 0.87 -0.05 -1.17
N HIS A 50 0.79 -0.53 0.07
CA HIS A 50 1.91 -1.21 0.72
C HIS A 50 2.34 -2.47 -0.05
N LYS A 51 1.38 -3.32 -0.44
CA LYS A 51 1.63 -4.54 -1.21
C LYS A 51 2.28 -4.25 -2.56
N LEU A 52 1.84 -3.19 -3.24
CA LEU A 52 2.45 -2.73 -4.49
C LEU A 52 3.90 -2.30 -4.29
N SER A 53 4.18 -1.47 -3.28
CA SER A 53 5.53 -1.00 -2.97
C SER A 53 6.49 -2.17 -2.71
N VAL A 54 6.06 -3.15 -1.89
CA VAL A 54 6.84 -4.37 -1.62
C VAL A 54 7.10 -5.16 -2.90
N ARG A 55 6.10 -5.27 -3.79
CA ARG A 55 6.25 -5.98 -5.07
C ARG A 55 7.24 -5.28 -5.99
N VAL A 56 7.17 -3.96 -6.10
CA VAL A 56 8.08 -3.15 -6.93
C VAL A 56 9.51 -3.28 -6.42
N TRP A 57 9.70 -3.15 -5.11
CA TRP A 57 11.01 -3.32 -4.49
C TRP A 57 11.59 -4.72 -4.74
N ARG A 58 10.79 -5.77 -4.53
CA ARG A 58 11.18 -7.16 -4.80
C ARG A 58 11.56 -7.39 -6.27
N HIS A 59 10.76 -6.87 -7.20
CA HIS A 59 11.04 -7.00 -8.63
C HIS A 59 12.35 -6.29 -9.02
N ARG A 60 12.61 -5.10 -8.47
CA ARG A 60 13.87 -4.38 -8.68
C ARG A 60 15.07 -5.16 -8.13
N GLN A 61 14.97 -5.71 -6.93
CA GLN A 61 16.02 -6.55 -6.33
C GLN A 61 16.31 -7.80 -7.17
N ASN A 62 15.28 -8.52 -7.60
CA ASN A 62 15.44 -9.71 -8.44
C ASN A 62 16.13 -9.41 -9.77
N ARG A 63 15.81 -8.29 -10.42
CA ARG A 63 16.51 -7.87 -11.65
C ARG A 63 17.99 -7.60 -11.39
N MET A 64 18.34 -6.94 -10.30
CA MET A 64 19.72 -6.65 -9.94
C MET A 64 20.51 -7.94 -9.66
N ILE A 65 19.94 -8.88 -8.92
CA ILE A 65 20.55 -10.20 -8.65
C ILE A 65 20.83 -10.95 -9.95
N ASN A 66 19.88 -10.95 -10.90
CA ASN A 66 20.07 -11.61 -12.20
C ASN A 66 21.20 -10.97 -13.02
N VAL A 67 21.31 -9.64 -13.01
CA VAL A 67 22.42 -8.93 -13.68
C VAL A 67 23.77 -9.30 -13.06
N LEU A 68 23.85 -9.36 -11.73
CA LEU A 68 25.07 -9.76 -11.02
C LEU A 68 25.45 -11.21 -11.34
N ARG A 69 24.48 -12.13 -11.40
CA ARG A 69 24.70 -13.53 -11.81
C ARG A 69 25.25 -13.62 -13.22
N MET A 70 24.64 -12.92 -14.18
CA MET A 70 25.10 -12.90 -15.58
C MET A 70 26.51 -12.31 -15.74
N LYS A 71 26.90 -11.32 -14.91
CA LYS A 71 28.27 -10.80 -14.92
C LYS A 71 29.27 -11.82 -14.36
N LYS A 72 28.91 -12.55 -13.30
CA LYS A 72 29.75 -13.63 -12.73
C LYS A 72 29.96 -14.76 -13.74
N ASP A 73 28.91 -15.21 -14.42
CA ASP A 73 28.99 -16.30 -15.41
C ASP A 73 29.85 -15.92 -16.62
N ARG A 74 29.82 -14.65 -17.04
CA ARG A 74 30.72 -14.14 -18.10
C ARG A 74 32.17 -14.05 -17.66
N GLY A 75 32.43 -13.62 -16.42
CA GLY A 75 33.79 -13.59 -15.85
C GLY A 75 34.43 -14.99 -15.78
N GLY A 76 33.68 -15.99 -15.31
CA GLY A 76 34.17 -17.38 -15.28
C GLY A 76 34.42 -17.98 -16.65
N LYS A 77 33.64 -17.61 -17.67
CA LYS A 77 33.91 -18.00 -19.08
C LYS A 77 35.18 -17.37 -19.63
N ILE A 78 35.44 -16.10 -19.31
CA ILE A 78 36.66 -15.40 -19.76
C ILE A 78 37.91 -16.00 -19.09
N GLU A 79 37.86 -16.28 -17.78
CA GLU A 79 38.98 -16.92 -17.08
C GLU A 79 39.31 -18.32 -17.62
N ASN A 80 38.31 -19.08 -18.05
CA ASN A 80 38.54 -20.42 -18.60
C ASN A 80 39.13 -20.38 -20.02
N LEU A 81 38.88 -19.31 -20.79
CA LEU A 81 39.45 -19.09 -22.12
C LEU A 81 40.89 -18.57 -22.08
N LEU A 82 41.30 -17.90 -21.00
CA LEU A 82 42.66 -17.37 -20.80
C LEU A 82 43.64 -18.42 -20.22
N LYS A 83 43.16 -19.62 -19.87
CA LYS A 83 43.99 -20.75 -19.36
C LYS A 83 44.43 -21.73 -20.45
N LEU A 84 44.22 -21.39 -21.73
CA LEU A 84 44.74 -22.08 -22.92
C LEU A 84 45.96 -21.34 -23.44
#